data_AF-A0AA48KR04-F1
#
_entry.id   AF-A0AA48KR04-F1
#
_cell.length_a   1.000
_cell.length_b   1.000
_cell.length_c   1.000
_cell.angle_alpha   90.00
_cell.angle_beta   90.00
_cell.angle_gamma   90.00
#
_symmetry.space_group_name_H-M   'P 1'
#
loop_
_entity.id
_entity.type
_entity.pdbx_description
1 polymer ?
#
loop_
_entity_poly.entity_id
_entity_poly.type
_entity_poly.pdbx_seq_one_letter_code
_entity_poly.pdbx_strand_id
1 'polypeptide(L)' 'MHIRNINRYKVIKRFSISKTLLDINEILYIQEKDTEHENPQKIFSETKEYLTDISPKLYSSLLQGFIVPDERLPSKPK' A
#
# COMPACT_ATOMS: atom_id res chain seq x y z
N MET A 1 -5.25 -4.32 22.69
CA MET A 1 -3.92 -4.20 22.03
C MET A 1 -4.20 -4.28 20.54
N HIS A 2 -4.42 -3.13 19.88
CA HIS A 2 -4.83 -3.12 18.47
C HIS A 2 -3.59 -3.32 17.61
N ILE A 3 -3.53 -4.46 16.93
CA ILE A 3 -2.46 -4.78 16.00
C ILE A 3 -2.70 -3.88 14.77
N ARG A 4 -1.89 -2.83 14.63
CA ARG A 4 -1.90 -1.99 13.42
C ARG A 4 -1.59 -2.89 12.23
N ASN A 5 -2.56 -3.07 11.34
CA ASN A 5 -2.41 -3.97 10.21
C ASN A 5 -1.67 -3.22 9.08
N ILE A 6 -0.37 -3.52 8.94
CA ILE A 6 0.48 -2.96 7.87
C ILE A 6 0.69 -4.06 6.84
N ASN A 7 0.09 -3.88 5.66
CA ASN A 7 0.12 -4.87 4.59
C ASN A 7 1.12 -4.46 3.50
N ARG A 8 1.81 -5.46 2.91
CA ARG A 8 2.79 -5.28 1.85
C ARG A 8 2.12 -5.38 0.48
N TYR A 9 2.39 -4.41 -0.39
CA TYR A 9 1.87 -4.38 -1.75
C TYR A 9 2.99 -4.18 -2.76
N LYS A 10 2.78 -4.74 -3.94
CA LYS A 10 3.62 -4.54 -5.11
C LYS A 10 2.91 -3.65 -6.12
N VAL A 11 3.63 -2.68 -6.64
CA VAL A 11 3.17 -1.77 -7.70
C VAL A 11 3.15 -2.52 -9.03
N ILE A 12 2.00 -2.55 -9.69
CA ILE A 12 1.80 -3.20 -11.00
C ILE A 12 1.67 -2.19 -12.14
N LYS A 13 1.45 -0.91 -11.83
CA LYS A 13 1.36 0.18 -12.80
C LYS A 13 2.04 1.41 -12.21
N ARG A 14 2.86 2.12 -12.98
CA ARG A 14 3.53 3.34 -12.52
C ARG A 14 2.51 4.43 -12.14
N PHE A 15 2.68 5.06 -10.98
CA PHE A 15 1.88 6.21 -10.56
C PHE A 15 2.68 7.13 -9.66
N SER A 16 2.24 8.38 -9.53
CA SER A 16 2.74 9.29 -8.52
C SER A 16 1.78 9.35 -7.35
N ILE A 17 2.33 9.42 -6.15
CA ILE A 17 1.58 9.69 -4.94
C ILE A 17 2.31 10.75 -4.11
N SER A 18 1.61 11.85 -3.86
CA SER A 18 2.19 13.07 -3.28
C SER A 18 3.41 13.56 -4.09
N LYS A 19 4.64 13.33 -3.61
CA LYS A 19 5.89 13.76 -4.28
C LYS A 19 6.77 12.58 -4.72
N THR A 20 6.26 11.37 -4.60
CA THR A 20 6.99 10.14 -4.90
C THR A 20 6.43 9.52 -6.15
N LEU A 21 7.31 9.25 -7.12
CA LEU A 21 6.99 8.42 -8.27
C LEU A 21 7.26 6.98 -7.89
N LEU A 22 6.24 6.14 -7.96
CA LEU A 22 6.34 4.70 -7.70
C LEU A 22 6.33 3.98 -9.05
N ASP A 23 7.42 3.28 -9.34
CA ASP A 23 7.57 2.50 -10.56
C ASP A 23 7.02 1.07 -10.44
N ILE A 24 6.87 0.42 -11.59
CA ILE A 24 6.41 -0.96 -11.67
C ILE A 24 7.41 -1.87 -10.95
N ASN A 25 6.89 -2.81 -10.15
CA ASN A 25 7.62 -3.70 -9.25
C ASN A 25 8.15 -3.08 -7.96
N GLU A 26 7.98 -1.78 -7.72
CA GLU A 26 8.27 -1.22 -6.40
C GLU A 26 7.33 -1.80 -5.32
N ILE A 27 7.81 -1.74 -4.10
CA ILE A 27 7.13 -2.25 -2.92
C ILE A 27 6.73 -1.08 -2.05
N LEU A 28 5.49 -1.11 -1.58
CA LEU A 28 4.98 -0.17 -0.61
C LEU A 28 4.22 -0.90 0.49
N TYR A 29 4.14 -0.26 1.63
CA TYR A 29 3.38 -0.76 2.77
C TYR A 29 2.21 0.18 3.01
N ILE A 30 1.03 -0.38 3.22
CA ILE A 30 -0.15 0.40 3.59
C ILE A 30 -0.60 -0.03 4.97
N GLN A 31 -0.64 0.93 5.89
CA GLN A 31 -1.33 0.77 7.14
C GLN A 31 -2.83 0.99 6.89
N GLU A 32 -3.62 -0.05 7.10
CA GLU A 32 -5.07 0.03 6.97
C GLU A 32 -5.71 0.83 8.10
N LYS A 33 -6.94 1.29 7.87
CA LYS A 33 -7.70 2.06 8.84
C LYS A 33 -8.00 1.17 10.04
N ASP A 34 -7.63 1.62 11.24
CA ASP A 34 -8.16 1.02 12.46
C ASP A 34 -9.68 1.30 12.50
N THR A 35 -10.49 0.24 12.49
CA THR A 35 -11.96 0.32 12.51
C THR A 35 -12.51 1.08 13.72
N GLU A 36 -11.70 1.28 14.76
CA GLU A 36 -12.11 1.91 16.02
C GLU A 36 -11.68 3.38 16.17
N HIS A 37 -10.65 3.84 15.45
CA HIS A 37 -10.00 5.13 15.76
C HIS A 37 -10.02 6.15 14.62
N GLU A 38 -10.76 5.88 13.54
CA GLU A 38 -10.86 6.76 12.37
C GLU A 38 -9.54 7.21 11.72
N ASN A 39 -8.42 6.59 12.08
CA ASN A 39 -7.10 7.00 11.62
C ASN A 39 -7.00 6.94 10.09
N PRO A 40 -6.37 7.93 9.44
CA PRO A 40 -6.13 7.88 8.01
C PRO A 40 -5.23 6.70 7.66
N GLN A 41 -5.46 6.09 6.50
CA GLN A 41 -4.59 5.05 5.98
C GLN A 41 -3.26 5.67 5.59
N LYS A 42 -2.15 4.99 5.88
CA LYS A 42 -0.81 5.55 5.65
C LYS A 42 -0.04 4.70 4.67
N ILE A 43 0.64 5.34 3.74
CA ILE A 43 1.55 4.68 2.80
C ILE A 43 2.99 4.90 3.28
N PHE A 44 3.77 3.83 3.24
CA PHE A 44 5.20 3.84 3.44
C PHE A 44 5.91 3.25 2.21
N SER A 45 7.12 3.73 1.94
CA SER A 45 8.00 3.20 0.89
C SER A 45 8.57 1.82 1.26
N GLU A 46 9.32 1.20 0.35
CA GLU A 46 10.08 -0.02 0.63
C GLU A 46 11.05 0.14 1.81
N THR A 47 11.66 1.32 1.94
CA THR A 47 12.54 1.72 3.05
C THR A 47 11.79 2.00 4.36
N LYS A 48 10.46 1.81 4.38
CA LYS A 48 9.54 2.15 5.49
C LYS A 48 9.48 3.64 5.82
N GLU A 49 9.87 4.49 4.88
CA GLU A 49 9.71 5.93 5.03
C GLU A 49 8.25 6.30 4.78
N TYR A 50 7.70 7.16 5.63
CA TYR A 50 6.36 7.67 5.46
C TYR A 50 6.27 8.48 4.15
N LEU A 51 5.32 8.10 3.28
CA LEU A 51 5.07 8.81 2.03
C LEU A 51 3.92 9.80 2.19
N THR A 52 2.74 9.29 2.57
CA THR A 52 1.53 10.13 2.67
C THR A 52 0.38 9.40 3.37
N ASP A 53 -0.58 10.17 3.84
CA ASP A 53 -1.87 9.70 4.30
C ASP A 53 -2.86 9.67 3.11
N ILE A 54 -3.66 8.61 3.01
CA ILE A 54 -4.65 8.43 1.95
C ILE A 54 -6.05 8.21 2.51
N SER A 55 -7.04 8.61 1.72
CA SER A 55 -8.44 8.30 2.00
C SER A 55 -8.78 6.85 1.62
N PRO A 56 -9.82 6.26 2.23
CA PRO A 56 -10.34 4.94 1.83
C PRO A 56 -10.73 4.83 0.36
N LYS A 57 -11.17 5.94 -0.24
CA LYS A 57 -11.49 6.01 -1.67
C LYS A 57 -10.23 5.85 -2.53
N LEU A 58 -9.15 6.55 -2.19
CA LEU A 58 -7.88 6.45 -2.90
C LEU A 58 -7.27 5.05 -2.72
N TYR A 59 -7.31 4.50 -1.51
CA TYR A 59 -6.89 3.12 -1.26
C TYR A 59 -7.62 2.11 -2.14
N SER A 60 -8.94 2.21 -2.23
CA SER A 60 -9.75 1.35 -3.11
C SER A 60 -9.37 1.49 -4.58
N SER A 61 -9.12 2.72 -5.05
CA SER A 61 -8.64 2.97 -6.42
C SER A 61 -7.25 2.37 -6.68
N LEU A 62 -6.36 2.39 -5.69
CA LEU A 62 -5.04 1.78 -5.82
C LEU A 62 -5.15 0.25 -5.98
N LEU A 63 -5.98 -0.40 -5.17
CA LEU A 63 -6.23 -1.84 -5.24
C LEU A 63 -6.89 -2.30 -6.55
N GLN A 64 -7.61 -1.41 -7.25
CA GLN A 64 -8.29 -1.76 -8.50
C GLN A 64 -7.36 -1.90 -9.71
N GLY A 65 -6.11 -1.44 -9.63
CA GLY A 65 -5.21 -1.56 -10.80
C GLY A 65 -3.83 -0.93 -10.70
N PHE A 66 -3.42 -0.42 -9.54
CA PHE A 66 -2.09 0.15 -9.34
C PHE A 66 -1.21 -0.72 -8.47
N ILE A 67 -1.80 -1.40 -7.49
CA ILE A 67 -1.08 -2.24 -6.54
C ILE A 67 -1.79 -3.58 -6.33
N VAL A 68 -1.03 -4.61 -5.97
CA VAL A 68 -1.54 -5.93 -5.58
C VAL A 68 -0.90 -6.38 -4.27
N PRO A 69 -1.61 -7.12 -3.40
CA PRO A 69 -1.00 -7.70 -2.22
C PRO A 69 0.17 -8.60 -2.62
N ASP A 70 1.31 -8.42 -1.98
CA ASP A 70 2.51 -9.18 -2.32
C ASP A 70 2.35 -10.68 -2.02
N GLU A 71 1.56 -11.02 -0.99
CA GLU A 71 1.18 -12.39 -0.64
C GLU A 71 0.30 -13.09 -1.71
N ARG A 72 -0.24 -12.33 -2.67
CA ARG A 72 -0.99 -12.87 -3.81
C ARG A 72 -0.14 -13.05 -5.07
N LEU A 73 1.18 -12.84 -5.01
CA LEU A 73 2.05 -13.38 -6.06
C LEU A 73 1.99 -14.91 -5.97
N PRO A 74 1.50 -15.62 -7.01
CA PRO A 74 1.61 -17.06 -7.01
C PRO A 74 3.09 -17.39 -6.83
N SER A 75 3.41 -18.09 -5.73
CA SER A 75 4.71 -18.70 -5.53
C SER A 75 4.99 -19.46 -6.81
N LYS A 76 5.95 -18.98 -7.62
CA LYS A 76 6.33 -19.70 -8.85
C LYS A 76 6.59 -21.15 -8.43
N PRO A 77 5.92 -22.15 -9.01
CA PRO A 77 6.30 -23.53 -8.76
C PRO A 77 7.74 -23.68 -9.24
N LYS A 78 8.56 -24.24 -8.36
CA LYS A 78 9.97 -24.52 -8.58
C LYS A 78 10.17 -25.57 -9.67
#